data_AF-A0A7E4UWA3-F1
#
_entry.id   AF-A0A7E4UWA3-F1
#
_cell.length_a   1.000
_cell.length_b   1.000
_cell.length_c   1.000
_cell.angle_alpha   90.00
_cell.angle_beta   90.00
_cell.angle_gamma   90.00
#
_symmetry.space_group_name_H-M   'P 1'
#
loop_
_entity.id
_entity.type
_entity.pdbx_description
1 polymer ?
#
loop_
_entity_poly.entity_id
_entity_poly.type
_entity_poly.pdbx_seq_one_letter_code
_entity_poly.pdbx_strand_id
1 'polypeptide(L)'
;MADIVQPGEGNIVALAMINTILSGAFAALVYLIIHFMFHGKWTLLLTINACLAGMVASCAGCNIMMPWACIFTGSGAGLIYMGLSKLMIRLQIDDPLDAFAVHAGGGFWGLMSVTIISKKGILYAIGDEVDGTYHWCDQAFAQFGWQLVCAIAIVLWSVGTMAPVFLGLKKIGKLRVLPEVEIKGLDIYKHGEAAYPIHAYGHGWDDIIEEDGSRVRAFSEKAEFSIEELASAYDRRTSVIPNANSRRLSYFHNPKRYEHPGLHQKALQNHKSETHNRIAPASTQNSDLYLSAPSLTIPGVVVEEAEEIEHL
;
A
#
# COMPACT_ATOMS: atom_id res chain seq x y z
N MET A 1 -5.42 30.93 -35.79
CA MET A 1 -5.49 29.79 -34.86
C MET A 1 -4.05 29.51 -34.49
N ALA A 2 -3.66 29.69 -33.23
CA ALA A 2 -2.34 29.23 -32.80
C ALA A 2 -2.42 27.70 -32.80
N ASP A 3 -1.91 27.06 -33.85
CA ASP A 3 -1.74 25.61 -33.82
C ASP A 3 -0.76 25.30 -32.70
N ILE A 4 -1.27 24.61 -31.67
CA ILE A 4 -0.50 24.18 -30.50
C ILE A 4 0.57 23.16 -30.91
N VAL A 5 0.46 22.59 -32.12
CA VAL A 5 1.30 21.51 -32.64
C VAL A 5 2.07 21.98 -33.86
N GLN A 6 3.39 21.93 -33.80
CA GLN A 6 4.27 22.20 -34.94
C GLN A 6 4.38 20.97 -35.86
N PRO A 7 4.60 21.16 -37.18
CA PRO A 7 4.85 20.05 -38.10
C PRO A 7 6.02 19.17 -37.63
N GLY A 8 5.78 17.87 -37.45
CA GLY A 8 6.79 16.89 -37.03
C GLY A 8 6.73 16.48 -35.55
N GLU A 9 6.01 17.19 -34.69
CA GLU A 9 5.87 16.84 -33.28
C GLU A 9 5.13 15.51 -33.06
N GLY A 10 4.19 15.16 -33.94
CA GLY A 10 3.50 13.86 -33.90
C GLY A 10 4.44 12.66 -33.97
N ASN A 11 5.56 12.77 -34.70
CA ASN A 11 6.57 11.71 -34.78
C ASN A 11 7.34 11.56 -33.46
N ILE A 12 7.61 12.67 -32.77
CA ILE A 12 8.31 12.66 -31.47
C ILE A 12 7.42 12.01 -30.41
N VAL A 13 6.13 12.36 -30.40
CA VAL A 13 5.14 11.75 -29.51
C VAL A 13 5.00 10.26 -29.78
N ALA A 14 4.86 9.85 -31.05
CA ALA A 14 4.78 8.45 -31.43
C ALA A 14 6.03 7.66 -30.99
N LEU A 15 7.22 8.24 -31.18
CA LEU A 15 8.47 7.65 -30.73
C LEU A 15 8.51 7.47 -29.21
N ALA A 16 8.12 8.50 -28.45
CA ALA A 16 8.07 8.44 -26.99
C ALA A 16 7.10 7.38 -26.47
N MET A 17 5.94 7.23 -27.10
CA MET A 17 4.97 6.18 -26.75
C MET A 17 5.53 4.79 -27.00
N ILE A 18 6.08 4.54 -28.20
CA ILE A 18 6.66 3.24 -28.57
C ILE A 18 7.81 2.87 -27.63
N ASN A 19 8.69 3.82 -27.36
CA ASN A 19 9.85 3.63 -26.48
C ASN A 19 9.44 3.30 -25.04
N THR A 20 8.38 3.94 -24.54
CA THR A 20 7.88 3.68 -23.18
C THR A 20 7.27 2.29 -23.08
N ILE A 21 6.43 1.91 -24.06
CA ILE A 21 5.76 0.60 -24.09
C ILE A 21 6.79 -0.53 -24.23
N LEU A 22 7.74 -0.41 -25.17
CA LEU A 22 8.79 -1.42 -25.36
C LEU A 22 9.65 -1.59 -24.11
N SER A 23 10.05 -0.49 -23.48
CA SER A 23 10.87 -0.54 -22.26
C SER A 23 10.14 -1.25 -21.12
N GLY A 24 8.87 -0.92 -20.87
CA GLY A 24 8.04 -1.61 -19.86
C GLY A 24 7.83 -3.09 -20.17
N ALA A 25 7.47 -3.43 -21.41
CA ALA A 25 7.20 -4.79 -21.83
C ALA A 25 8.43 -5.71 -21.67
N PHE A 26 9.62 -5.24 -22.07
CA PHE A 26 10.84 -6.03 -21.96
C PHE A 26 11.38 -6.10 -20.53
N ALA A 27 11.20 -5.05 -19.71
CA ALA A 27 11.50 -5.13 -18.28
C ALA A 27 10.66 -6.20 -17.58
N ALA A 28 9.35 -6.23 -17.87
CA ALA A 28 8.41 -7.23 -17.37
C ALA A 28 8.80 -8.64 -17.84
N LEU A 29 9.05 -8.82 -19.14
CA LEU A 29 9.39 -10.12 -19.73
C LEU A 29 10.68 -10.70 -19.13
N VAL A 30 11.74 -9.89 -19.07
CA VAL A 30 13.04 -10.32 -18.51
C VAL A 30 12.91 -10.66 -17.03
N TYR A 31 12.23 -9.83 -16.26
CA TYR A 31 11.98 -10.11 -14.85
C TYR A 31 11.20 -11.42 -14.66
N LEU A 32 10.10 -11.58 -15.40
CA LEU A 32 9.20 -12.73 -15.31
C LEU A 32 9.94 -14.05 -15.62
N ILE A 33 10.71 -14.08 -16.71
CA ILE A 33 11.50 -15.25 -17.13
C ILE A 33 12.54 -15.60 -16.07
N ILE A 34 13.33 -14.61 -15.64
CA ILE A 34 14.42 -14.86 -14.70
C ILE A 34 13.87 -15.26 -13.33
N HIS A 35 12.83 -14.59 -12.84
CA HIS A 35 12.18 -14.95 -11.59
C HIS A 35 11.69 -16.39 -11.61
N PHE A 36 11.05 -16.81 -12.70
CA PHE A 36 10.61 -18.20 -12.88
C PHE A 36 11.78 -19.18 -12.88
N MET A 37 12.89 -18.88 -13.55
CA MET A 37 14.08 -19.73 -13.55
C MET A 37 14.67 -19.94 -12.14
N PHE A 38 14.63 -18.94 -11.26
CA PHE A 38 15.19 -19.04 -9.91
C PHE A 38 14.21 -19.55 -8.84
N HIS A 39 12.90 -19.28 -8.97
CA HIS A 39 11.91 -19.61 -7.94
C HIS A 39 10.88 -20.66 -8.38
N GLY A 40 10.87 -21.05 -9.66
CA GLY A 40 9.93 -22.02 -10.22
C GLY A 40 8.46 -21.56 -10.26
N LYS A 41 8.19 -20.27 -9.98
CA LYS A 41 6.84 -19.70 -9.90
C LYS A 41 6.74 -18.38 -10.65
N TRP A 42 5.60 -18.17 -11.30
CA TRP A 42 5.25 -16.90 -11.92
C TRP A 42 4.67 -15.95 -10.86
N THR A 43 5.04 -14.67 -10.94
CA THR A 43 4.59 -13.63 -10.01
C THR A 43 4.05 -12.44 -10.79
N LEU A 44 2.76 -12.14 -10.65
CA LEU A 44 2.15 -11.02 -11.39
C LEU A 44 2.55 -9.67 -10.78
N LEU A 45 2.43 -9.52 -9.46
CA LEU A 45 2.68 -8.25 -8.77
C LEU A 45 4.11 -7.74 -9.00
N LEU A 46 5.12 -8.60 -8.81
CA LEU A 46 6.51 -8.20 -8.99
C LEU A 46 6.85 -7.94 -10.48
N THR A 47 6.16 -8.63 -11.40
CA THR A 47 6.32 -8.39 -12.84
C THR A 47 5.72 -7.05 -13.26
N ILE A 48 4.61 -6.63 -12.65
CA ILE A 48 4.04 -5.29 -12.85
C ILE A 48 5.00 -4.22 -12.33
N ASN A 49 5.60 -4.42 -11.15
CA ASN A 49 6.61 -3.49 -10.63
C ASN A 49 7.85 -3.41 -11.54
N ALA A 50 8.30 -4.54 -12.09
CA ALA A 50 9.38 -4.55 -13.09
C ALA A 50 8.98 -3.81 -14.38
N CYS A 51 7.74 -3.96 -14.85
CA CYS A 51 7.18 -3.19 -15.97
C CYS A 51 7.26 -1.68 -15.69
N LEU A 52 6.81 -1.26 -14.50
CA LEU A 52 6.89 0.14 -14.07
C LEU A 52 8.33 0.64 -14.03
N ALA A 53 9.27 -0.16 -13.51
CA ALA A 53 10.70 0.20 -13.51
C ALA A 53 11.24 0.42 -14.93
N GLY A 54 10.82 -0.40 -15.89
CA GLY A 54 11.12 -0.23 -17.32
C GLY A 54 10.54 1.05 -17.91
N MET A 55 9.29 1.38 -17.60
CA MET A 55 8.65 2.62 -18.04
C MET A 55 9.36 3.84 -17.45
N VAL A 56 9.70 3.81 -16.16
CA VAL A 56 10.46 4.85 -15.46
C VAL A 56 11.83 5.06 -16.11
N ALA A 57 12.55 3.97 -16.46
CA ALA A 57 13.84 4.09 -17.12
C ALA A 57 13.75 4.77 -18.50
N SER A 58 12.67 4.54 -19.24
CA SER A 58 12.45 5.16 -20.56
C SER A 58 12.27 6.68 -20.47
N CYS A 59 11.80 7.22 -19.33
CA CYS A 59 11.55 8.65 -19.16
C CYS A 59 12.79 9.53 -19.40
N ALA A 60 14.00 9.00 -19.22
CA ALA A 60 15.24 9.74 -19.45
C ALA A 60 15.53 10.01 -20.95
N GLY A 61 14.92 9.23 -21.86
CA GLY A 61 15.30 9.26 -23.28
C GLY A 61 14.21 8.86 -24.26
N CYS A 62 12.94 8.85 -23.85
CA CYS A 62 11.84 8.34 -24.66
C CYS A 62 11.70 9.08 -26.01
N ASN A 63 12.08 10.34 -26.10
CA ASN A 63 11.99 11.15 -27.32
C ASN A 63 13.24 11.08 -28.22
N ILE A 64 14.37 10.54 -27.75
CA ILE A 64 15.66 10.58 -28.47
C ILE A 64 16.22 9.20 -28.78
N MET A 65 15.89 8.18 -27.99
CA MET A 65 16.39 6.83 -28.18
C MET A 65 15.71 6.13 -29.35
N MET A 66 16.43 5.22 -30.00
CA MET A 66 15.83 4.31 -30.97
C MET A 66 15.00 3.23 -30.26
N PRO A 67 13.92 2.72 -30.87
CA PRO A 67 13.06 1.69 -30.25
C PRO A 67 13.81 0.45 -29.78
N TRP A 68 14.79 -0.02 -30.54
CA TRP A 68 15.61 -1.17 -30.15
C TRP A 68 16.47 -0.90 -28.90
N ALA A 69 16.93 0.34 -28.70
CA ALA A 69 17.73 0.72 -27.53
C ALA A 69 16.88 0.73 -26.24
N CYS A 70 15.59 1.03 -26.37
CA CYS A 70 14.65 1.01 -25.25
C CYS A 70 14.37 -0.41 -24.75
N ILE A 71 14.50 -1.43 -25.61
CA ILE A 71 14.41 -2.84 -25.20
C ILE A 71 15.51 -3.17 -24.19
N PHE A 72 16.75 -2.76 -24.47
CA PHE A 72 17.89 -2.99 -23.56
C PHE A 72 17.80 -2.14 -22.30
N THR A 73 17.34 -0.89 -22.43
CA THR A 73 17.09 -0.01 -21.29
C THR A 73 16.06 -0.64 -20.34
N GLY A 74 14.91 -1.08 -20.85
CA GLY A 74 13.89 -1.75 -20.05
C GLY A 74 14.36 -3.05 -19.43
N SER A 75 15.01 -3.93 -20.21
CA SER A 75 15.59 -5.18 -19.72
C SER A 75 16.55 -4.93 -18.55
N GLY A 76 17.44 -3.95 -18.67
CA GLY A 76 18.35 -3.57 -17.59
C GLY A 76 17.64 -3.01 -16.36
N ALA A 77 16.57 -2.23 -16.54
CA ALA A 77 15.76 -1.72 -15.45
C ALA A 77 15.09 -2.85 -14.66
N GLY A 78 14.55 -3.87 -15.33
CA GLY A 78 13.97 -5.06 -14.69
C GLY A 78 14.98 -5.84 -13.85
N LEU A 79 16.23 -5.95 -14.33
CA LEU A 79 17.32 -6.58 -13.57
C LEU A 79 17.73 -5.76 -12.34
N ILE A 80 17.83 -4.44 -12.49
CA ILE A 80 18.17 -3.53 -11.39
C ILE A 80 17.08 -3.53 -10.33
N TYR A 81 15.81 -3.51 -10.74
CA TYR A 81 14.66 -3.67 -9.85
C TYR A 81 14.75 -4.96 -9.04
N MET A 82 15.02 -6.10 -9.70
CA MET A 82 15.16 -7.40 -9.04
C MET A 82 16.28 -7.40 -7.99
N GLY A 83 17.42 -6.80 -8.31
CA GLY A 83 18.55 -6.67 -7.38
C GLY A 83 18.22 -5.75 -6.20
N LEU A 84 17.62 -4.58 -6.46
CA LEU A 84 17.31 -3.58 -5.45
C LEU A 84 16.17 -3.99 -4.52
N SER A 85 15.08 -4.57 -5.03
CA SER A 85 13.99 -5.07 -4.18
C SER A 85 14.51 -6.12 -3.20
N LYS A 86 15.33 -7.07 -3.69
CA LYS A 86 15.98 -8.06 -2.83
C LYS A 86 16.96 -7.44 -1.83
N LEU A 87 17.67 -6.38 -2.22
CA LEU A 87 18.57 -5.64 -1.33
C LEU A 87 17.79 -4.92 -0.22
N MET A 88 16.67 -4.28 -0.53
CA MET A 88 15.82 -3.58 0.45
C MET A 88 15.30 -4.52 1.53
N ILE A 89 14.82 -5.71 1.12
CA ILE A 89 14.41 -6.77 2.05
C ILE A 89 15.59 -7.22 2.92
N ARG A 90 16.78 -7.41 2.32
CA ARG A 90 17.99 -7.80 3.06
C ARG A 90 18.45 -6.74 4.06
N LEU A 91 18.26 -5.46 3.75
CA LEU A 91 18.55 -4.34 4.63
C LEU A 91 17.46 -4.09 5.68
N GLN A 92 16.38 -4.89 5.67
CA GLN A 92 15.23 -4.74 6.57
C GLN A 92 14.58 -3.34 6.47
N ILE A 93 14.60 -2.76 5.26
CA ILE A 93 13.92 -1.51 4.97
C ILE A 93 12.52 -1.83 4.46
N ASP A 94 11.52 -1.39 5.19
CA ASP A 94 10.11 -1.62 4.88
C ASP A 94 9.63 -0.61 3.82
N ASP A 95 9.74 -1.02 2.56
CA ASP A 95 9.19 -0.32 1.39
C ASP A 95 8.04 -1.16 0.80
N PRO A 96 6.79 -0.95 1.26
CA PRO A 96 5.68 -1.86 0.97
C PRO A 96 5.27 -1.91 -0.51
N LEU A 97 5.70 -0.92 -1.31
CA LEU A 97 5.36 -0.80 -2.73
C LEU A 97 6.58 -1.02 -3.65
N ASP A 98 7.76 -1.35 -3.11
CA ASP A 98 9.04 -1.32 -3.83
C ASP A 98 9.30 0.02 -4.56
N ALA A 99 8.78 1.13 -4.02
CA ALA A 99 8.85 2.44 -4.66
C ALA A 99 10.31 2.88 -4.90
N PHE A 100 11.21 2.57 -3.96
CA PHE A 100 12.63 2.87 -4.11
C PHE A 100 13.27 2.03 -5.23
N ALA A 101 13.02 0.72 -5.26
CA ALA A 101 13.59 -0.16 -6.29
C ALA A 101 13.08 0.20 -7.70
N VAL A 102 11.79 0.53 -7.82
CA VAL A 102 11.17 0.93 -9.09
C VAL A 102 11.64 2.32 -9.54
N HIS A 103 11.49 3.34 -8.69
CA HIS A 103 11.72 4.73 -9.10
C HIS A 103 13.18 5.15 -9.01
N ALA A 104 13.85 4.89 -7.88
CA ALA A 104 15.26 5.26 -7.75
C ALA A 104 16.14 4.33 -8.60
N GLY A 105 15.87 3.03 -8.58
CA GLY A 105 16.57 2.04 -9.40
C GLY A 105 16.36 2.23 -10.90
N GLY A 106 15.10 2.20 -11.34
CA GLY A 106 14.73 2.38 -12.75
C GLY A 106 15.14 3.76 -13.26
N GLY A 107 14.92 4.82 -12.48
CA GLY A 107 15.29 6.19 -12.85
C GLY A 107 16.79 6.38 -12.99
N PHE A 108 17.58 5.88 -12.04
CA PHE A 108 19.04 5.92 -12.12
C PHE A 108 19.56 5.17 -13.34
N TRP A 109 19.05 3.95 -13.58
CA TRP A 109 19.43 3.20 -14.78
C TRP A 109 19.07 3.92 -16.07
N GLY A 110 17.87 4.52 -16.16
CA GLY A 110 17.45 5.28 -17.33
C GLY A 110 18.37 6.46 -17.64
N LEU A 111 18.77 7.22 -16.61
CA LEU A 111 19.73 8.33 -16.78
C LEU A 111 21.07 7.85 -17.33
N MET A 112 21.55 6.69 -16.88
CA MET A 112 22.82 6.13 -17.35
C MET A 112 22.67 5.52 -18.75
N SER A 113 21.61 4.74 -18.99
CA SER A 113 21.39 4.02 -20.24
C SER A 113 21.24 4.98 -21.42
N VAL A 114 20.62 6.14 -21.21
CA VAL A 114 20.47 7.14 -22.27
C VAL A 114 21.83 7.66 -22.76
N THR A 115 22.76 7.91 -21.85
CA THR A 115 24.12 8.37 -22.21
C THR A 115 25.01 7.27 -22.79
N ILE A 116 24.64 6.01 -22.59
CA ILE A 116 25.38 4.87 -23.13
C ILE A 116 24.87 4.54 -24.54
N ILE A 117 23.56 4.39 -24.72
CA ILE A 117 22.96 3.72 -25.90
C ILE A 117 22.26 4.71 -26.86
N SER A 118 22.00 5.96 -26.47
CA SER A 118 21.44 6.96 -27.39
C SER A 118 22.40 7.27 -28.55
N LYS A 119 21.90 7.84 -29.65
CA LYS A 119 22.70 8.22 -30.83
C LYS A 119 23.88 9.15 -30.51
N LYS A 120 23.75 9.94 -29.45
CA LYS A 120 24.81 10.83 -28.93
C LYS A 120 25.51 10.24 -27.68
N GLY A 121 25.39 8.93 -27.49
CA GLY A 121 25.93 8.21 -26.35
C GLY A 121 27.26 7.54 -26.66
N ILE A 122 27.82 6.91 -25.63
CA ILE A 122 29.15 6.28 -25.66
C ILE A 122 29.26 5.21 -26.74
N LEU A 123 28.21 4.38 -26.94
CA LEU A 123 28.25 3.28 -27.91
C LEU A 123 28.49 3.77 -29.34
N TYR A 124 27.82 4.86 -29.72
CA TYR A 124 27.99 5.46 -31.05
C TYR A 124 29.32 6.20 -31.17
N ALA A 125 29.75 6.91 -30.12
CA ALA A 125 31.03 7.61 -30.13
C ALA A 125 32.20 6.65 -30.32
N ILE A 126 32.18 5.48 -29.67
CA ILE A 126 33.21 4.45 -29.84
C ILE A 126 33.17 3.88 -31.27
N GLY A 127 31.98 3.64 -31.83
CA GLY A 127 31.84 3.18 -33.20
C GLY A 127 32.45 4.15 -34.21
N ASP A 128 32.12 5.44 -34.09
CA ASP A 128 32.64 6.48 -34.96
C ASP A 128 34.17 6.65 -34.84
N GLU A 129 34.72 6.49 -33.63
CA GLU A 129 36.15 6.55 -33.36
C GLU A 129 36.91 5.39 -34.05
N VAL A 130 36.35 4.18 -33.97
CA VAL A 130 36.93 2.97 -34.60
C VAL A 130 36.87 3.07 -36.12
N ASP A 131 35.77 3.58 -36.66
CA ASP A 131 35.59 3.76 -38.10
C ASP A 131 36.35 5.00 -38.64
N GLY A 132 36.91 5.83 -37.75
CA GLY A 132 37.64 7.05 -38.10
C GLY A 132 36.77 8.15 -38.72
N THR A 133 35.45 8.11 -38.49
CA THR A 133 34.50 9.07 -39.06
C THR A 133 34.44 10.36 -38.26
N TYR A 134 34.34 10.26 -36.93
CA TYR A 134 34.26 11.39 -36.02
C TYR A 134 34.95 11.08 -34.69
N HIS A 135 35.66 12.07 -34.15
CA HIS A 135 36.39 11.95 -32.87
C HIS A 135 35.66 12.75 -31.77
N TRP A 136 34.78 12.07 -31.03
CA TRP A 136 33.96 12.73 -30.00
C TRP A 136 33.68 11.86 -28.76
N CYS A 137 34.49 10.81 -28.56
CA CYS A 137 34.43 9.95 -27.36
C CYS A 137 34.51 10.76 -26.06
N ASP A 138 35.42 11.73 -25.97
CA ASP A 138 35.58 12.58 -24.78
C ASP A 138 34.28 13.30 -24.42
N GLN A 139 33.53 13.78 -25.41
CA GLN A 139 32.25 14.44 -25.20
C GLN A 139 31.20 13.47 -24.71
N ALA A 140 31.13 12.25 -25.27
CA ALA A 140 30.19 11.23 -24.83
C ALA A 140 30.43 10.78 -23.38
N PHE A 141 31.71 10.57 -23.00
CA PHE A 141 32.07 10.25 -21.62
C PHE A 141 31.84 11.44 -20.67
N ALA A 142 32.07 12.68 -21.12
CA ALA A 142 31.73 13.87 -20.34
C ALA A 142 30.21 13.96 -20.09
N GLN A 143 29.36 13.65 -21.08
CA GLN A 143 27.91 13.61 -20.91
C GLN A 143 27.48 12.56 -19.87
N PHE A 144 28.08 11.37 -19.89
CA PHE A 144 27.85 10.36 -18.85
C PHE A 144 28.23 10.88 -17.46
N GLY A 145 29.39 11.53 -17.34
CA GLY A 145 29.82 12.17 -16.08
C GLY A 145 28.84 13.25 -15.61
N TRP A 146 28.35 14.09 -16.50
CA TRP A 146 27.33 15.10 -16.18
C TRP A 146 26.03 14.48 -15.70
N GLN A 147 25.58 13.36 -16.29
CA GLN A 147 24.39 12.69 -15.78
C GLN A 147 24.57 12.09 -14.40
N LEU A 148 25.77 11.62 -14.05
CA LEU A 148 26.06 11.14 -12.70
C LEU A 148 26.01 12.29 -11.70
N VAL A 149 26.57 13.45 -12.05
CA VAL A 149 26.48 14.67 -11.23
C VAL A 149 25.03 15.10 -11.06
N CYS A 150 24.22 15.08 -12.13
CA CYS A 150 22.79 15.37 -12.07
C CYS A 150 22.04 14.37 -11.16
N ALA A 151 22.33 13.08 -11.26
CA ALA A 151 21.72 12.06 -10.40
C ALA A 151 22.05 12.31 -8.92
N ILE A 152 23.31 12.62 -8.59
CA ILE A 152 23.71 13.00 -7.23
C ILE A 152 22.99 14.27 -6.78
N ALA A 153 22.89 15.29 -7.64
CA ALA A 153 22.17 16.51 -7.34
C ALA A 153 20.68 16.25 -7.02
N ILE A 154 20.01 15.37 -7.79
CA ILE A 154 18.63 14.96 -7.54
C ILE A 154 18.50 14.26 -6.18
N VAL A 155 19.42 13.34 -5.85
CA VAL A 155 19.42 12.64 -4.56
C VAL A 155 19.64 13.62 -3.40
N LEU A 156 20.64 14.50 -3.50
CA LEU A 156 20.93 15.50 -2.48
C LEU A 156 19.78 16.48 -2.28
N TRP A 157 19.15 16.94 -3.37
CA TRP A 157 17.98 17.80 -3.30
C TRP A 157 16.79 17.10 -2.65
N SER A 158 16.49 15.87 -3.07
CA SER A 158 15.39 15.08 -2.51
C SER A 158 15.58 14.81 -1.03
N VAL A 159 16.77 14.35 -0.61
CA VAL A 159 17.09 14.13 0.81
C VAL A 159 17.09 15.45 1.57
N GLY A 160 17.71 16.50 1.02
CA GLY A 160 17.81 17.82 1.66
C GLY A 160 16.46 18.49 1.90
N THR A 161 15.48 18.27 1.02
CA THR A 161 14.13 18.83 1.15
C THR A 161 13.20 17.93 1.96
N MET A 162 13.25 16.60 1.77
CA MET A 162 12.33 15.67 2.42
C MET A 162 12.76 15.27 3.83
N ALA A 163 14.06 15.19 4.13
CA ALA A 163 14.51 14.82 5.47
C ALA A 163 14.04 15.81 6.55
N PRO A 164 14.14 17.15 6.38
CA PRO A 164 13.58 18.10 7.35
C PRO A 164 12.07 17.96 7.52
N VAL A 165 11.33 17.71 6.44
CA VAL A 165 9.87 17.51 6.48
C VAL A 165 9.53 16.27 7.30
N PHE A 166 10.10 15.11 6.97
CA PHE A 166 9.81 13.86 7.67
C PHE A 166 10.32 13.84 9.11
N LEU A 167 11.51 14.40 9.39
CA LEU A 167 12.02 14.54 10.75
C LEU A 167 11.17 15.53 11.58
N GLY A 168 10.69 16.61 10.96
CA GLY A 168 9.74 17.54 11.56
C GLY A 168 8.42 16.85 11.92
N LEU A 169 7.82 16.11 10.99
CA LEU A 169 6.61 15.31 11.20
C LEU A 169 6.80 14.23 12.27
N LYS A 170 7.98 13.62 12.34
CA LYS A 170 8.35 12.66 13.39
C LYS A 170 8.40 13.34 14.76
N LYS A 171 9.02 14.52 14.85
CA LYS A 171 9.16 15.27 16.10
C LYS A 171 7.82 15.71 16.68
N ILE A 172 6.86 16.06 15.83
CA ILE A 172 5.48 16.41 16.26
C ILE A 172 4.57 15.18 16.44
N GLY A 173 5.09 13.95 16.29
CA GLY A 173 4.32 12.71 16.46
C GLY A 173 3.22 12.49 15.41
N LYS A 174 3.37 13.06 14.20
CA LYS A 174 2.37 12.98 13.11
C LYS A 174 2.76 12.03 11.98
N LEU A 175 4.00 11.53 11.97
CA LEU A 175 4.52 10.70 10.87
C LEU A 175 3.90 9.29 10.84
N ARG A 176 3.68 8.66 12.01
CA ARG A 176 3.16 7.29 12.14
C ARG A 176 1.97 7.29 13.10
N VAL A 177 1.00 6.43 12.83
CA VAL A 177 -0.14 6.19 13.72
C VAL A 177 0.30 5.41 14.98
N LEU A 178 -0.58 5.35 15.98
CA LEU A 178 -0.34 4.53 17.17
C LEU A 178 -0.30 3.04 16.78
N PRO A 179 0.52 2.20 17.44
CA PRO A 179 0.62 0.77 17.12
C PRO A 179 -0.71 0.03 17.16
N GLU A 180 -1.58 0.38 18.12
CA GLU A 180 -2.92 -0.20 18.24
C GLU A 180 -3.82 0.11 17.03
N VAL A 181 -3.71 1.32 16.48
CA VAL A 181 -4.44 1.74 15.28
C VAL A 181 -3.85 1.09 14.03
N GLU A 182 -2.52 0.91 14.01
CA GLU A 182 -1.83 0.23 12.91
C GLU A 182 -2.28 -1.23 12.79
N ILE A 183 -2.36 -1.96 13.92
CA ILE A 183 -2.77 -3.36 13.97
C ILE A 183 -4.24 -3.53 13.55
N LYS A 184 -5.13 -2.63 13.98
CA LYS A 184 -6.57 -2.68 13.65
C LYS A 184 -6.88 -2.25 12.21
N GLY A 185 -5.92 -1.64 11.51
CA GLY A 185 -6.08 -1.10 10.17
C GLY A 185 -6.52 0.37 10.17
N LEU A 186 -6.07 1.12 9.15
CA LEU A 186 -6.32 2.56 9.04
C LEU A 186 -7.72 2.90 8.51
N ASP A 187 -8.39 1.98 7.82
CA ASP A 187 -9.65 2.26 7.10
C ASP A 187 -10.72 2.83 8.03
N ILE A 188 -11.04 2.09 9.09
CA ILE A 188 -12.07 2.49 10.07
C ILE A 188 -11.63 3.75 10.82
N TYR A 189 -10.35 3.86 11.19
CA TYR A 189 -9.84 5.01 11.93
C TYR A 189 -9.84 6.32 11.12
N LYS A 190 -9.56 6.24 9.81
CA LYS A 190 -9.44 7.42 8.93
C LYS A 190 -10.73 7.75 8.18
N HIS A 191 -11.46 6.73 7.74
CA HIS A 191 -12.60 6.87 6.84
C HIS A 191 -13.93 6.57 7.53
N GLY A 192 -13.92 5.98 8.74
CA GLY A 192 -15.13 5.67 9.50
C GLY A 192 -15.95 4.51 8.92
N GLU A 193 -15.40 3.81 7.93
CA GLU A 193 -16.03 2.69 7.25
C GLU A 193 -15.02 1.57 7.00
N ALA A 194 -15.53 0.35 6.91
CA ALA A 194 -14.75 -0.82 6.52
C ALA A 194 -14.75 -0.92 4.98
N ALA A 195 -13.57 -0.99 4.37
CA ALA A 195 -13.38 -1.23 2.94
C ALA A 195 -13.75 -2.67 2.53
N TYR A 196 -13.67 -3.62 3.48
CA TYR A 196 -13.97 -5.04 3.28
C TYR A 196 -14.92 -5.55 4.39
N PRO A 197 -15.51 -6.75 4.25
CA PRO A 197 -16.18 -7.41 5.37
C PRO A 197 -15.22 -7.58 6.55
N ILE A 198 -15.73 -7.47 7.79
CA ILE A 198 -14.90 -7.51 9.02
C ILE A 198 -14.03 -8.78 9.08
N HIS A 199 -14.55 -9.92 8.61
CA HIS A 199 -13.80 -11.18 8.56
C HIS A 199 -12.58 -11.19 7.63
N ALA A 200 -12.50 -10.23 6.69
CA ALA A 200 -11.35 -10.08 5.79
C ALA A 200 -10.18 -9.30 6.44
N TYR A 201 -10.42 -8.59 7.56
CA TYR A 201 -9.40 -7.81 8.29
C TYR A 201 -8.55 -8.67 9.25
N GLY A 202 -8.20 -9.90 8.86
CA GLY A 202 -7.61 -10.93 9.73
C GLY A 202 -6.48 -10.48 10.68
N HIS A 203 -6.26 -11.25 11.75
CA HIS A 203 -5.28 -11.04 12.84
C HIS A 203 -5.43 -9.78 13.71
N GLY A 204 -6.15 -8.74 13.26
CA GLY A 204 -6.46 -7.55 14.06
C GLY A 204 -7.73 -7.67 14.91
N TRP A 205 -8.54 -8.70 14.66
CA TRP A 205 -9.86 -8.93 15.24
C TRP A 205 -10.09 -10.37 15.72
N ASP A 206 -9.02 -11.17 15.81
CA ASP A 206 -9.07 -12.52 16.37
C ASP A 206 -8.68 -12.46 17.85
N ASP A 207 -9.55 -12.93 18.75
CA ASP A 207 -9.17 -13.16 20.14
C ASP A 207 -8.54 -14.55 20.27
N ILE A 208 -7.48 -14.66 21.08
CA ILE A 208 -6.93 -15.97 21.47
C ILE A 208 -7.75 -16.45 22.67
N ILE A 209 -8.60 -17.45 22.45
CA ILE A 209 -9.38 -18.07 23.51
C ILE A 209 -8.63 -19.34 23.95
N GLU A 210 -8.47 -19.51 25.26
CA GLU A 210 -7.99 -20.75 25.83
C GLU A 210 -9.19 -21.63 26.18
N GLU A 211 -9.38 -22.70 25.41
CA GLU A 211 -10.34 -23.77 25.71
C GLU A 211 -9.57 -25.07 25.98
N ASP A 212 -9.85 -25.70 27.12
CA ASP A 212 -9.32 -27.01 27.52
C ASP A 212 -7.80 -27.18 27.35
N GLY A 213 -7.03 -26.15 27.71
CA GLY A 213 -5.56 -26.17 27.64
C GLY A 213 -4.97 -26.02 26.24
N SER A 214 -5.82 -25.75 25.24
CA SER A 214 -5.42 -25.48 23.86
C SER A 214 -5.74 -24.03 23.47
N ARG A 215 -4.78 -23.36 22.81
CA ARG A 215 -4.94 -21.96 22.36
C ARG A 215 -5.62 -21.98 20.99
N VAL A 216 -6.90 -21.61 20.96
CA VAL A 216 -7.70 -21.59 19.74
C VAL A 216 -7.84 -20.13 19.26
N ARG A 217 -7.60 -19.90 17.97
CA ARG A 217 -7.92 -18.61 17.34
C ARG A 217 -9.42 -18.60 17.05
N ALA A 218 -10.15 -17.73 17.73
CA ALA A 218 -11.55 -17.48 17.46
C ALA A 218 -11.73 -16.02 17.01
N PHE A 219 -12.74 -15.79 16.19
CA PHE A 219 -13.13 -14.43 15.85
C PHE A 219 -13.52 -13.70 17.13
N SER A 220 -12.99 -12.49 17.36
CA SER A 220 -13.36 -11.72 18.55
C SER A 220 -14.87 -11.50 18.53
N GLU A 221 -15.58 -12.01 19.53
CA GLU A 221 -16.99 -11.65 19.78
C GLU A 221 -17.13 -10.14 20.00
N LYS A 222 -16.02 -9.46 20.33
CA LYS A 222 -15.84 -8.01 20.41
C LYS A 222 -15.16 -7.44 19.16
N ALA A 223 -15.33 -8.04 17.98
CA ALA A 223 -15.00 -7.36 16.73
C ALA A 223 -15.86 -6.10 16.53
N GLU A 224 -17.00 -6.06 17.21
CA GLU A 224 -17.78 -4.85 17.50
C GLU A 224 -17.38 -4.21 18.84
N PHE A 225 -16.10 -4.18 19.24
CA PHE A 225 -15.64 -3.25 20.27
C PHE A 225 -15.82 -1.85 19.69
N SER A 226 -16.80 -1.15 20.25
CA SER A 226 -17.91 -0.74 19.40
C SER A 226 -17.57 0.46 18.54
N ILE A 227 -18.28 0.58 17.43
CA ILE A 227 -18.34 1.85 16.71
C ILE A 227 -18.66 2.99 17.70
N GLU A 228 -19.37 2.74 18.81
CA GLU A 228 -19.57 3.72 19.87
C GLU A 228 -18.32 3.98 20.73
N GLU A 229 -17.46 3.01 21.02
CA GLU A 229 -16.19 3.25 21.72
C GLU A 229 -15.17 3.97 20.82
N LEU A 230 -15.10 3.61 19.54
CA LEU A 230 -14.32 4.33 18.52
C LEU A 230 -14.87 5.75 18.28
N ALA A 231 -16.19 5.91 18.21
CA ALA A 231 -16.84 7.22 18.16
C ALA A 231 -16.62 8.01 19.46
N SER A 232 -16.60 7.37 20.64
CA SER A 232 -16.30 8.04 21.92
C SER A 232 -14.84 8.48 22.03
N ALA A 233 -13.92 7.75 21.41
CA ALA A 233 -12.51 8.11 21.31
C ALA A 233 -12.30 9.24 20.28
N TYR A 234 -13.12 9.28 19.23
CA TYR A 234 -13.20 10.38 18.27
C TYR A 234 -13.76 11.66 18.92
N ASP A 235 -14.88 11.55 19.63
CA ASP A 235 -15.58 12.66 20.30
C ASP A 235 -14.75 13.24 21.46
N ARG A 236 -13.93 12.43 22.15
CA ARG A 236 -12.95 12.89 23.14
C ARG A 236 -11.79 13.68 22.54
N ARG A 237 -11.43 13.45 21.28
CA ARG A 237 -10.29 14.13 20.63
C ARG A 237 -10.68 15.44 19.93
N THR A 238 -11.94 15.58 19.54
CA THR A 238 -12.49 16.82 18.94
C THR A 238 -13.03 17.81 19.98
N SER A 239 -13.26 17.39 21.23
CA SER A 239 -13.89 18.19 22.28
C SER A 239 -12.94 18.92 23.26
N VAL A 240 -11.64 18.98 22.97
CA VAL A 240 -10.71 19.76 23.82
C VAL A 240 -10.79 21.25 23.49
N ILE A 241 -11.82 21.93 24.01
CA ILE A 241 -11.71 23.22 24.75
C ILE A 241 -12.90 23.27 25.73
N PRO A 242 -12.71 23.37 27.06
CA PRO A 242 -13.81 23.50 27.98
C PRO A 242 -14.29 24.96 28.02
N ASN A 243 -15.58 25.21 27.79
CA ASN A 243 -16.22 26.35 28.44
C ASN A 243 -17.72 26.11 28.67
N ALA A 244 -18.17 26.45 29.89
CA ALA A 244 -19.36 25.89 30.53
C ALA A 244 -20.72 26.41 30.03
N ASN A 245 -20.81 27.19 28.94
CA ASN A 245 -22.03 27.99 28.67
C ASN A 245 -22.51 28.14 27.21
N SER A 246 -22.01 27.38 26.21
CA SER A 246 -22.58 27.50 24.84
C SER A 246 -23.35 26.27 24.40
N ARG A 247 -24.61 26.49 23.99
CA ARG A 247 -25.52 25.50 23.39
C ARG A 247 -24.84 24.71 22.27
N ARG A 248 -25.03 23.39 22.31
CA ARG A 248 -24.55 22.39 21.34
C ARG A 248 -25.05 22.70 19.93
N LEU A 249 -24.13 22.81 18.97
CA LEU A 249 -24.42 22.71 17.54
C LEU A 249 -23.30 21.88 16.90
N SER A 250 -23.55 20.57 16.74
CA SER A 250 -22.71 19.71 15.89
C SER A 250 -23.07 19.98 14.44
N TYR A 251 -22.11 20.42 13.64
CA TYR A 251 -22.30 20.80 12.23
C TYR A 251 -22.40 19.61 11.25
N PHE A 252 -22.52 18.38 11.72
CA PHE A 252 -22.65 17.20 10.87
C PHE A 252 -24.04 16.59 11.00
N HIS A 253 -24.82 16.73 9.94
CA HIS A 253 -26.12 16.07 9.79
C HIS A 253 -25.86 14.60 9.47
N ASN A 254 -26.03 13.73 10.47
CA ASN A 254 -25.98 12.28 10.30
C ASN A 254 -27.07 11.85 9.29
N PRO A 255 -26.74 11.21 8.15
CA PRO A 255 -27.77 10.69 7.24
C PRO A 255 -28.55 9.59 7.96
N LYS A 256 -29.85 9.83 8.18
CA LYS A 256 -30.79 8.98 8.93
C LYS A 256 -31.03 7.56 8.34
N ARG A 257 -30.18 7.03 7.47
CA ARG A 257 -30.52 5.89 6.60
C ARG A 257 -29.47 4.79 6.45
N TYR A 258 -28.52 4.66 7.38
CA TYR A 258 -27.67 3.46 7.47
C TYR A 258 -27.79 2.77 8.84
N GLU A 259 -29.01 2.57 9.31
CA GLU A 259 -29.28 1.69 10.46
C GLU A 259 -30.24 0.58 10.00
N HIS A 260 -29.77 -0.67 10.07
CA HIS A 260 -30.66 -1.82 9.96
C HIS A 260 -31.75 -1.69 11.05
N PRO A 261 -33.05 -1.66 10.70
CA PRO A 261 -34.13 -1.30 11.64
C PRO A 261 -34.20 -2.13 12.93
N GLY A 262 -33.69 -3.36 12.90
CA GLY A 262 -33.65 -4.25 14.06
C GLY A 262 -32.59 -3.90 15.12
N LEU A 263 -31.53 -3.19 14.75
CA LEU A 263 -30.42 -2.87 15.66
C LEU A 263 -30.74 -1.66 16.56
N HIS A 264 -31.41 -0.64 16.00
CA HIS A 264 -31.88 0.53 16.76
C HIS A 264 -32.88 0.13 17.87
N GLN A 265 -33.73 -0.85 17.59
CA GLN A 265 -34.73 -1.33 18.53
C GLN A 265 -34.10 -2.15 19.68
N LYS A 266 -33.03 -2.91 19.41
CA LYS A 266 -32.24 -3.61 20.42
C LYS A 266 -31.43 -2.64 21.29
N ALA A 267 -30.86 -1.58 20.72
CA ALA A 267 -30.16 -0.54 21.47
C ALA A 267 -31.09 0.21 22.44
N LEU A 268 -32.31 0.55 22.01
CA LEU A 268 -33.32 1.16 22.88
C LEU A 268 -33.81 0.24 24.01
N GLN A 269 -33.84 -1.08 23.77
CA GLN A 269 -34.20 -2.07 24.79
C GLN A 269 -33.06 -2.26 25.81
N ASN A 270 -31.81 -2.33 25.36
CA ASN A 270 -30.64 -2.46 26.23
C ASN A 270 -30.38 -1.20 27.06
N HIS A 271 -30.60 0.00 26.50
CA HIS A 271 -30.45 1.25 27.24
C HIS A 271 -31.52 1.40 28.34
N LYS A 272 -32.70 0.80 28.18
CA LYS A 272 -33.73 0.74 29.25
C LYS A 272 -33.39 -0.29 30.33
N SER A 273 -32.75 -1.41 29.98
CA SER A 273 -32.36 -2.44 30.95
C SER A 273 -31.17 -2.01 31.80
N GLU A 274 -30.20 -1.28 31.22
CA GLU A 274 -29.03 -0.77 31.94
C GLU A 274 -29.37 0.36 32.91
N THR A 275 -30.35 1.21 32.60
CA THR A 275 -30.81 2.25 33.54
C THR A 275 -31.51 1.70 34.78
N HIS A 276 -32.03 0.46 34.72
CA HIS A 276 -32.65 -0.20 35.88
C HIS A 276 -31.66 -0.98 36.75
N ASN A 277 -30.43 -1.24 36.29
CA ASN A 277 -29.44 -2.05 36.99
C ASN A 277 -28.21 -1.26 37.50
N ARG A 278 -28.27 0.07 37.58
CA ARG A 278 -27.28 0.84 38.35
C ARG A 278 -27.54 0.73 39.84
N ILE A 279 -26.85 -0.25 40.45
CA ILE A 279 -26.68 -0.41 41.90
C ILE A 279 -26.07 0.87 42.48
N ALA A 280 -26.77 1.46 43.46
CA ALA A 280 -26.26 2.52 44.34
C ALA A 280 -25.21 1.95 45.32
N PRO A 281 -24.25 2.75 45.82
CA PRO A 281 -23.17 2.24 46.66
C PRO A 281 -23.70 1.68 47.99
N ALA A 282 -23.04 0.63 48.46
CA ALA A 282 -23.48 -0.32 49.49
C ALA A 282 -23.87 0.27 50.86
N SER A 283 -24.91 -0.32 51.46
CA SER A 283 -25.13 -0.36 52.92
C SER A 283 -25.80 -1.70 53.33
N THR A 284 -25.23 -2.33 54.35
CA THR A 284 -25.54 -3.58 55.08
C THR A 284 -27.01 -3.94 55.35
N GLN A 285 -27.41 -5.22 55.16
CA GLN A 285 -27.93 -6.18 56.20
C GLN A 285 -28.54 -7.48 55.61
N ASN A 286 -28.48 -8.55 56.41
CA ASN A 286 -28.83 -9.97 56.18
C ASN A 286 -30.24 -10.29 55.62
N SER A 287 -30.37 -11.40 54.87
CA SER A 287 -31.00 -12.69 55.30
C SER A 287 -31.47 -13.57 54.13
N ASP A 288 -31.13 -14.87 54.20
CA ASP A 288 -31.71 -16.09 53.61
C ASP A 288 -32.87 -16.00 52.57
N LEU A 289 -32.79 -16.77 51.48
CA LEU A 289 -33.72 -17.90 51.21
C LEU A 289 -33.39 -18.69 49.92
N TYR A 290 -33.58 -20.00 50.07
CA TYR A 290 -33.48 -21.17 49.19
C TYR A 290 -34.34 -21.22 47.90
N LEU A 291 -33.98 -22.21 47.02
CA LEU A 291 -34.78 -22.95 46.00
C LEU A 291 -35.02 -22.24 44.66
N SER A 292 -35.00 -22.85 43.46
CA SER A 292 -34.95 -24.24 42.97
C SER A 292 -34.85 -24.19 41.43
N ALA A 293 -34.16 -25.14 40.79
CA ALA A 293 -34.23 -25.40 39.33
C ALA A 293 -35.62 -25.96 38.92
N PRO A 294 -36.00 -25.97 37.63
CA PRO A 294 -35.77 -27.21 36.87
C PRO A 294 -35.46 -27.08 35.36
N SER A 295 -34.96 -28.22 34.88
CA SER A 295 -34.63 -28.73 33.55
C SER A 295 -35.58 -28.47 32.37
N LEU A 296 -35.01 -28.41 31.17
CA LEU A 296 -35.68 -28.80 29.92
C LEU A 296 -34.69 -29.50 28.97
N THR A 297 -35.16 -30.61 28.41
CA THR A 297 -34.39 -31.63 27.70
C THR A 297 -35.04 -31.94 26.35
N ILE A 298 -34.20 -32.15 25.32
CA ILE A 298 -34.33 -33.11 24.17
C ILE A 298 -35.24 -32.66 22.99
N PRO A 299 -35.11 -33.11 21.71
CA PRO A 299 -34.15 -34.03 21.02
C PRO A 299 -33.56 -33.58 19.65
N GLY A 300 -32.41 -34.15 19.31
CA GLY A 300 -32.13 -34.97 18.10
C GLY A 300 -32.46 -34.48 16.68
N VAL A 301 -31.42 -34.26 15.86
CA VAL A 301 -31.47 -34.44 14.40
C VAL A 301 -30.26 -35.26 13.94
N VAL A 302 -30.59 -36.29 13.17
CA VAL A 302 -29.74 -37.34 12.59
C VAL A 302 -28.86 -36.75 11.49
N VAL A 303 -27.58 -37.16 11.46
CA VAL A 303 -26.65 -36.94 10.35
C VAL A 303 -26.73 -38.16 9.44
N GLU A 304 -27.06 -37.95 8.16
CA GLU A 304 -27.03 -38.99 7.12
C GLU A 304 -25.91 -38.61 6.14
N GLU A 305 -24.97 -39.54 5.95
CA GLU A 305 -23.85 -39.51 5.02
C GLU A 305 -24.33 -39.48 3.56
N ALA A 306 -23.59 -38.76 2.70
CA ALA A 306 -23.66 -38.95 1.25
C ALA A 306 -22.23 -39.01 0.69
N GLU A 307 -21.82 -40.24 0.43
CA GLU A 307 -20.66 -40.68 -0.35
C GLU A 307 -20.98 -40.55 -1.85
N GLU A 308 -19.95 -40.17 -2.63
CA GLU A 308 -19.76 -40.35 -4.08
C GLU A 308 -20.87 -40.00 -5.10
N ILE A 309 -20.49 -39.27 -6.17
CA ILE A 309 -20.56 -39.80 -7.56
C ILE A 309 -19.75 -38.91 -8.52
N GLU A 310 -18.95 -39.63 -9.28
CA GLU A 310 -18.12 -39.35 -10.45
C GLU A 310 -18.92 -38.85 -11.68
N HIS A 311 -18.20 -38.26 -12.64
CA HIS A 311 -18.60 -37.93 -14.02
C HIS A 311 -19.45 -36.66 -14.29
N LEU A 312 -18.76 -35.59 -14.70
CA LEU A 312 -18.80 -35.02 -16.07
C LEU A 312 -17.73 -33.93 -16.26
#